data_AF-A0A2K2U7F7-F1
#
_entry.id   AF-A0A2K2U7F7-F1
#
_cell.length_a   1.000
_cell.length_b   1.000
_cell.length_c   1.000
_cell.angle_alpha   90.00
_cell.angle_beta   90.00
_cell.angle_gamma   90.00
#
_symmetry.space_group_name_H-M   'P 1'
#
loop_
_entity.id
_entity.type
_entity.pdbx_description
1 polymer ?
#
loop_
_entity_poly.entity_id
_entity_poly.type
_entity_poly.pdbx_seq_one_letter_code
_entity_poly.pdbx_strand_id
1 'polypeptide(L)'
;MKNSVKGNMYEVALDETWELFGPYLDGARSALVCAVSGHPLSARGRAALESSAEALGYGRGSCTYASLNDGLDPSALFLLLEGLDPLCLVATDEAAARAIGQTYRCRIEPMKASRAFGRTVVAFRDFDAMLDDAQDKQVAWALLKKLPHFGER
;
A
#
# COMPACT_ATOMS: atom_id res chain seq x y z
N MET A 1 32.02 17.52 -21.04
CA MET A 1 31.73 17.24 -19.61
C MET A 1 30.68 16.15 -19.56
N LYS A 2 30.99 14.97 -19.00
CA LYS A 2 29.96 13.97 -18.68
C LYS A 2 29.22 14.48 -17.45
N ASN A 3 27.95 14.82 -17.59
CA ASN A 3 27.10 15.06 -16.43
C ASN A 3 27.04 13.74 -15.65
N SER A 4 27.64 13.73 -14.46
CA SER A 4 27.46 12.63 -13.52
C SER A 4 25.98 12.55 -13.22
N VAL A 5 25.35 11.43 -13.56
CA VAL A 5 23.98 11.12 -13.12
C VAL A 5 24.03 11.13 -11.59
N LYS A 6 23.36 12.10 -10.97
CA LYS A 6 23.34 12.33 -9.52
C LYS A 6 22.24 11.55 -8.79
N GLY A 7 21.61 10.58 -9.46
CA GLY A 7 20.59 9.73 -8.86
C GLY A 7 21.18 8.38 -8.48
N ASN A 8 20.84 7.90 -7.29
CA ASN A 8 21.05 6.49 -6.97
C ASN A 8 20.21 5.65 -7.97
N MET A 9 20.73 4.53 -8.47
CA MET A 9 20.00 3.68 -9.43
C MET A 9 18.62 3.26 -8.90
N TYR A 10 18.48 3.13 -7.57
CA TYR A 10 17.22 2.81 -6.89
C TYR A 10 16.22 3.96 -6.88
N GLU A 11 16.68 5.22 -6.97
CA GLU A 11 15.79 6.39 -7.02
C GLU A 11 15.19 6.56 -8.42
N VAL A 12 15.86 6.11 -9.47
CA VAL A 12 15.39 6.27 -10.86
C VAL A 12 14.06 5.55 -11.08
N ALA A 13 13.94 4.28 -10.68
CA ALA A 13 12.71 3.52 -10.85
C ALA A 13 11.55 4.13 -10.04
N LEU A 14 11.82 4.60 -8.82
CA LEU A 14 10.84 5.28 -8.00
C LEU A 14 10.39 6.59 -8.64
N ASP A 15 11.33 7.38 -9.16
CA ASP A 15 11.05 8.65 -9.82
C ASP A 15 10.19 8.46 -11.07
N GLU A 16 10.57 7.54 -11.95
CA GLU A 16 9.81 7.17 -13.16
C GLU A 16 8.40 6.67 -12.80
N THR A 17 8.26 5.93 -11.70
CA THR A 17 6.97 5.43 -11.22
C THR A 17 6.07 6.57 -10.79
N TRP A 18 6.59 7.52 -10.01
CA TRP A 18 5.83 8.71 -9.60
C TRP A 18 5.48 9.62 -10.78
N GLU A 19 6.35 9.72 -11.79
CA GLU A 19 6.05 10.46 -13.02
C GLU A 19 4.93 9.79 -13.83
N LEU A 20 5.00 8.46 -14.00
CA LEU A 20 4.05 7.70 -14.81
C LEU A 20 2.68 7.53 -14.13
N PHE A 21 2.67 7.28 -12.82
CA PHE A 21 1.46 6.94 -12.06
C PHE A 21 1.02 8.04 -11.08
N GLY A 22 1.59 9.24 -11.15
CA GLY A 22 1.23 10.38 -10.29
C GLY A 22 -0.28 10.62 -10.12
N PRO A 23 -1.14 10.49 -11.14
CA PRO A 23 -2.59 10.64 -10.98
C PRO A 23 -3.26 9.61 -10.05
N TYR A 24 -2.60 8.48 -9.77
CA TYR A 24 -3.08 7.39 -8.93
C TYR A 24 -2.44 7.38 -7.54
N LEU A 25 -1.39 8.17 -7.33
CA LEU A 25 -0.52 8.11 -6.14
C LEU A 25 -0.63 9.37 -5.29
N ASP A 26 -0.57 9.18 -3.97
CA ASP A 26 -0.48 10.23 -2.97
C ASP A 26 0.27 9.73 -1.72
N GLY A 27 0.66 10.64 -0.84
CA GLY A 27 1.32 10.32 0.43
C GLY A 27 2.85 10.26 0.34
N ALA A 28 3.45 9.36 1.11
CA ALA A 28 4.89 9.25 1.25
C ALA A 28 5.55 8.80 -0.06
N ARG A 29 6.65 9.46 -0.47
CA ARG A 29 7.41 9.01 -1.65
C ARG A 29 8.15 7.70 -1.42
N SER A 30 8.54 7.41 -0.17
CA SER A 30 9.33 6.22 0.21
C SER A 30 8.58 4.89 0.08
N ALA A 31 7.25 4.93 0.00
CA ALA A 31 6.38 3.78 -0.23
C ALA A 31 6.62 2.54 0.62
N LEU A 32 7.13 2.69 1.86
CA LEU A 32 7.40 1.56 2.74
C LEU A 32 6.14 0.72 3.00
N VAL A 33 4.99 1.38 3.16
CA VAL A 33 3.66 0.77 3.21
C VAL A 33 2.85 1.31 2.04
N CYS A 34 2.42 0.46 1.12
CA CYS A 34 1.53 0.88 0.03
C CYS A 34 0.10 0.41 0.31
N ALA A 35 -0.81 1.36 0.54
CA ALA A 35 -2.24 1.12 0.64
C ALA A 35 -2.88 1.25 -0.74
N VAL A 36 -3.46 0.17 -1.24
CA VAL A 36 -4.17 0.12 -2.51
C VAL A 36 -5.67 0.16 -2.23
N SER A 37 -6.37 1.03 -2.95
CA SER A 37 -7.81 1.27 -2.76
C SER A 37 -8.52 1.31 -4.10
N GLY A 38 -9.73 0.77 -4.19
CA GLY A 38 -10.58 0.94 -5.37
C GLY A 38 -10.92 2.41 -5.62
N HIS A 39 -11.19 3.14 -4.53
CA HIS A 39 -11.45 4.58 -4.52
C HIS A 39 -10.59 5.30 -3.47
N PRO A 40 -10.41 6.63 -3.54
CA PRO A 40 -9.54 7.34 -2.62
C PRO A 40 -9.98 7.18 -1.16
N LEU A 41 -9.05 6.70 -0.33
CA LEU A 41 -9.29 6.51 1.10
C LEU A 41 -9.55 7.85 1.82
N SER A 42 -10.47 7.85 2.78
CA SER A 42 -10.80 9.01 3.59
C SER A 42 -9.60 9.52 4.39
N ALA A 43 -9.63 10.81 4.79
CA ALA A 43 -8.61 11.38 5.66
C ALA A 43 -8.46 10.60 6.98
N ARG A 44 -9.57 10.08 7.52
CA ARG A 44 -9.58 9.25 8.73
C ARG A 44 -8.89 7.91 8.51
N GLY A 45 -9.18 7.24 7.39
CA GLY A 45 -8.53 6.00 7.00
C GLY A 45 -7.03 6.18 6.82
N ARG A 46 -6.62 7.24 6.11
CA ARG A 46 -5.21 7.58 5.91
C ARG A 46 -4.48 7.81 7.24
N ALA A 47 -5.07 8.59 8.14
CA ALA A 47 -4.50 8.83 9.47
C ALA A 47 -4.40 7.55 10.32
N ALA A 48 -5.39 6.66 10.22
CA ALA A 48 -5.37 5.37 10.92
C ALA A 48 -4.24 4.45 10.39
N LEU A 49 -4.01 4.43 9.08
CA LEU A 49 -2.90 3.68 8.49
C LEU A 49 -1.54 4.25 8.87
N GLU A 50 -1.36 5.58 8.82
CA GLU A 50 -0.11 6.23 9.26
C GLU A 50 0.19 5.94 10.73
N SER A 51 -0.82 6.06 11.61
CA SER A 51 -0.64 5.73 13.03
C SER A 51 -0.29 4.25 13.23
N SER A 52 -0.81 3.35 12.39
CA SER A 52 -0.49 1.93 12.47
C SER A 52 0.91 1.63 11.94
N ALA A 53 1.32 2.27 10.84
CA ALA A 53 2.65 2.14 10.27
C ALA A 53 3.72 2.69 11.22
N GLU A 54 3.49 3.85 11.84
CA GLU A 54 4.36 4.40 12.88
C GLU A 54 4.48 3.44 14.07
N ALA A 55 3.36 2.92 14.57
CA ALA A 55 3.35 1.96 15.68
C ALA A 55 4.03 0.63 15.35
N LEU A 56 4.10 0.26 14.07
CA LEU A 56 4.82 -0.91 13.58
C LEU A 56 6.29 -0.62 13.21
N GLY A 57 6.74 0.63 13.43
CA GLY A 57 8.11 1.11 13.26
C GLY A 57 8.57 1.28 11.81
N TYR A 58 7.64 1.50 10.89
CA TYR A 58 7.95 1.99 9.54
C TYR A 58 8.36 3.48 9.53
N GLY A 59 8.16 4.18 10.65
CA GLY A 59 8.39 5.62 10.77
C GLY A 59 7.18 6.46 10.33
N ARG A 60 7.26 7.76 10.61
CA ARG A 60 6.22 8.74 10.25
C ARG A 60 6.26 9.05 8.76
N GLY A 61 5.07 9.19 8.15
CA GLY A 61 4.98 9.52 6.73
C GLY A 61 5.56 8.39 5.88
N SER A 62 5.11 7.17 6.16
CA SER A 62 5.59 5.95 5.50
C SER A 62 4.55 5.32 4.57
N CYS A 63 3.29 5.80 4.60
CA CYS A 63 2.23 5.29 3.76
C CYS A 63 2.17 6.01 2.40
N THR A 64 2.17 5.25 1.32
CA THR A 64 1.71 5.69 -0.01
C THR A 64 0.29 5.18 -0.24
N TYR A 65 -0.54 5.98 -0.88
CA TYR A 65 -1.92 5.64 -1.22
C TYR A 65 -2.07 5.53 -2.74
N ALA A 66 -2.31 4.32 -3.23
CA ALA A 66 -2.60 4.03 -4.63
C ALA A 66 -4.11 3.86 -4.82
N SER A 67 -4.76 4.83 -5.45
CA SER A 67 -6.21 4.82 -5.72
C SER A 67 -6.47 4.40 -7.15
N LEU A 68 -7.09 3.24 -7.37
CA LEU A 68 -7.22 2.63 -8.70
C LEU A 68 -8.21 3.40 -9.60
N ASN A 69 -9.30 3.94 -9.04
CA ASN A 69 -10.35 4.66 -9.78
C ASN A 69 -10.82 3.92 -11.05
N ASP A 70 -10.82 2.58 -11.01
CA ASP A 70 -11.08 1.66 -12.13
C ASP A 70 -10.17 1.81 -13.37
N GLY A 71 -9.09 2.59 -13.28
CA GLY A 71 -8.27 2.99 -14.43
C GLY A 71 -7.01 2.16 -14.69
N LEU A 72 -6.58 1.31 -13.75
CA LEU A 72 -5.36 0.51 -13.89
C LEU A 72 -5.69 -0.96 -14.16
N ASP A 73 -5.21 -1.46 -15.30
CA ASP A 73 -5.19 -2.90 -15.56
C ASP A 73 -4.13 -3.61 -14.70
N PRO A 74 -4.17 -4.95 -14.58
CA PRO A 74 -3.23 -5.70 -13.75
C PRO A 74 -1.75 -5.52 -14.13
N SER A 75 -1.44 -5.25 -15.40
CA SER A 75 -0.04 -5.05 -15.84
C SER A 75 0.45 -3.67 -15.44
N ALA A 76 -0.40 -2.65 -15.58
CA ALA A 76 -0.10 -1.30 -15.11
C ALA A 76 0.05 -1.26 -13.58
N LEU A 77 -0.83 -1.95 -12.84
CA LEU A 77 -0.72 -2.07 -11.39
C LEU A 77 0.56 -2.83 -10.97
N PHE A 78 0.98 -3.84 -11.73
CA PHE A 78 2.27 -4.51 -11.49
C PHE A 78 3.43 -3.52 -11.60
N LEU A 79 3.49 -2.74 -12.68
CA LEU A 79 4.55 -1.74 -12.89
C LEU A 79 4.55 -0.68 -11.79
N LEU A 80 3.37 -0.20 -11.39
CA LEU A 80 3.23 0.74 -10.28
C LEU A 80 3.80 0.16 -8.99
N LEU A 81 3.34 -1.03 -8.58
CA LEU A 81 3.73 -1.60 -7.28
C LEU A 81 5.21 -2.02 -7.25
N GLU A 82 5.74 -2.60 -8.33
CA GLU A 82 7.16 -2.98 -8.36
C GLU A 82 8.08 -1.77 -8.57
N GLY A 83 7.59 -0.69 -9.18
CA GLY A 83 8.31 0.57 -9.28
C GLY A 83 8.38 1.34 -7.96
N LEU A 84 7.33 1.23 -7.12
CA LEU A 84 7.34 1.73 -5.74
C LEU A 84 8.19 0.84 -4.80
N ASP A 85 8.24 -0.47 -5.07
CA ASP A 85 8.89 -1.50 -4.25
C ASP A 85 8.53 -1.42 -2.74
N PRO A 86 7.24 -1.52 -2.36
CA PRO A 86 6.84 -1.41 -0.97
C PRO A 86 7.28 -2.63 -0.14
N LEU A 87 7.47 -2.46 1.17
CA LEU A 87 7.77 -3.58 2.08
C LEU A 87 6.54 -4.46 2.33
N CYS A 88 5.36 -3.84 2.33
CA CYS A 88 4.08 -4.53 2.48
C CYS A 88 2.93 -3.79 1.80
N LEU A 89 1.86 -4.52 1.52
CA LEU A 89 0.65 -3.99 0.90
C LEU A 89 -0.53 -4.02 1.86
N VAL A 90 -1.38 -3.00 1.75
CA VAL A 90 -2.69 -2.95 2.42
C VAL A 90 -3.77 -2.80 1.35
N ALA A 91 -4.56 -3.83 1.11
CA ALA A 91 -5.77 -3.68 0.29
C ALA A 91 -6.89 -3.13 1.16
N THR A 92 -7.32 -1.90 0.92
CA THR A 92 -8.29 -1.22 1.80
C THR A 92 -9.73 -1.65 1.58
N ASP A 93 -10.00 -2.35 0.47
CA ASP A 93 -11.33 -2.82 0.09
C ASP A 93 -11.23 -4.07 -0.80
N GLU A 94 -12.38 -4.68 -1.09
CA GLU A 94 -12.44 -5.89 -1.93
C GLU A 94 -11.98 -5.67 -3.37
N ALA A 95 -12.17 -4.47 -3.92
CA ALA A 95 -11.75 -4.14 -5.28
C ALA A 95 -10.23 -4.12 -5.38
N ALA A 96 -9.55 -3.50 -4.41
CA ALA A 96 -8.10 -3.52 -4.28
C ALA A 96 -7.55 -4.93 -4.04
N ALA A 97 -8.20 -5.72 -3.18
CA ALA A 97 -7.80 -7.10 -2.91
C ALA A 97 -7.83 -7.94 -4.19
N ARG A 98 -8.92 -7.82 -4.97
CA ARG A 98 -9.06 -8.47 -6.27
C ARG A 98 -8.00 -7.99 -7.26
N ALA A 99 -7.75 -6.69 -7.34
CA ALA A 99 -6.76 -6.12 -8.27
C ALA A 99 -5.33 -6.62 -7.97
N ILE A 100 -4.92 -6.63 -6.69
CA ILE A 100 -3.63 -7.19 -6.26
C ILE A 100 -3.57 -8.69 -6.60
N GLY A 101 -4.65 -9.44 -6.33
CA GLY A 101 -4.73 -10.86 -6.64
C GLY A 101 -4.58 -11.16 -8.15
N GLN A 102 -5.19 -10.35 -9.00
CA GLN A 102 -5.05 -10.46 -10.46
C GLN A 102 -3.63 -10.10 -10.93
N THR A 103 -3.07 -9.02 -10.38
CA THR A 103 -1.71 -8.53 -10.67
C THR A 103 -0.66 -9.59 -10.41
N TYR A 104 -0.71 -10.23 -9.24
CA TYR A 104 0.28 -11.23 -8.83
C TYR A 104 -0.17 -12.68 -9.04
N ARG A 105 -1.33 -12.88 -9.68
CA ARG A 105 -1.92 -14.21 -9.96
C ARG A 105 -2.00 -15.10 -8.71
N CYS A 106 -2.43 -14.50 -7.60
CA CYS A 106 -2.57 -15.16 -6.30
C CYS A 106 -3.91 -14.82 -5.65
N ARG A 107 -4.29 -15.58 -4.62
CA ARG A 107 -5.54 -15.32 -3.88
C ARG A 107 -5.27 -14.34 -2.76
N ILE A 108 -5.93 -13.19 -2.81
CA ILE A 108 -5.99 -12.21 -1.71
C ILE A 108 -7.42 -12.22 -1.17
N GLU A 109 -7.59 -12.83 0.00
CA GLU A 109 -8.90 -12.91 0.66
C GLU A 109 -9.11 -11.72 1.59
N PRO A 110 -10.22 -10.97 1.47
CA PRO A 110 -10.57 -9.95 2.45
C PRO A 110 -10.59 -10.51 3.88
N MET A 111 -10.27 -9.64 4.83
CA MET A 111 -10.15 -9.93 6.26
C MET A 111 -9.05 -10.92 6.65
N LYS A 112 -8.07 -11.15 5.77
CA LYS A 112 -6.93 -12.05 6.03
C LYS A 112 -5.60 -11.41 5.68
N ALA A 113 -4.56 -11.88 6.37
CA ALA A 113 -3.18 -11.67 5.95
C ALA A 113 -2.79 -12.75 4.94
N SER A 114 -2.05 -12.37 3.91
CA SER A 114 -1.62 -13.21 2.80
C SER A 114 -0.24 -12.77 2.29
N ARG A 115 0.24 -13.41 1.24
CA ARG A 115 1.52 -13.08 0.60
C ARG A 115 1.30 -12.86 -0.89
N ALA A 116 1.88 -11.78 -1.41
CA ALA A 116 1.96 -11.51 -2.84
C ALA A 116 3.41 -11.13 -3.17
N PHE A 117 4.01 -11.84 -4.13
CA PHE A 117 5.37 -11.56 -4.61
C PHE A 117 6.42 -11.40 -3.48
N GLY A 118 6.35 -12.26 -2.47
CA GLY A 118 7.27 -12.22 -1.33
C GLY A 118 6.94 -11.17 -0.25
N ARG A 119 5.93 -10.32 -0.44
CA ARG A 119 5.52 -9.28 0.52
C ARG A 119 4.31 -9.71 1.34
N THR A 120 4.16 -9.18 2.56
CA THR A 120 2.93 -9.36 3.34
C THR A 120 1.84 -8.45 2.78
N VAL A 121 0.63 -9.01 2.62
CA VAL A 121 -0.56 -8.27 2.22
C VAL A 121 -1.63 -8.48 3.27
N VAL A 122 -2.21 -7.40 3.78
CA VAL A 122 -3.47 -7.47 4.56
C VAL A 122 -4.59 -6.88 3.72
N ALA A 123 -5.75 -7.52 3.73
CA ALA A 123 -6.89 -7.08 2.94
C ALA A 123 -8.12 -6.84 3.80
N PHE A 124 -8.83 -5.75 3.56
CA PHE A 124 -10.07 -5.39 4.21
C PHE A 124 -11.26 -5.57 3.26
N ARG A 125 -12.46 -5.73 3.84
CA ARG A 125 -13.70 -5.65 3.06
C ARG A 125 -14.01 -4.20 2.67
N ASP A 126 -13.88 -3.31 3.65
CA ASP A 126 -14.01 -1.86 3.52
C ASP A 126 -13.38 -1.23 4.77
N PHE A 127 -12.14 -0.74 4.63
CA PHE A 127 -11.39 -0.23 5.78
C PHE A 127 -12.03 1.04 6.35
N ASP A 128 -12.52 1.95 5.52
CA ASP A 128 -13.12 3.20 5.98
C ASP A 128 -14.41 2.93 6.77
N ALA A 129 -15.32 2.12 6.23
CA ALA A 129 -16.56 1.76 6.92
C ALA A 129 -16.29 1.01 8.24
N MET A 130 -15.27 0.16 8.27
CA MET A 130 -14.87 -0.55 9.49
C MET A 130 -14.40 0.39 10.62
N LEU A 131 -13.96 1.61 10.31
CA LEU A 131 -13.55 2.55 11.36
C LEU A 131 -14.75 3.11 12.13
N ASP A 132 -15.97 3.08 11.58
CA ASP A 132 -17.17 3.65 12.19
C ASP A 132 -17.78 2.79 13.29
N ASP A 133 -17.51 1.48 13.28
CA ASP A 133 -17.93 0.55 14.32
C ASP A 133 -16.76 0.17 15.23
N ALA A 134 -17.01 0.13 16.55
CA ALA A 134 -15.96 -0.12 17.53
C ALA A 134 -15.40 -1.54 17.45
N GLN A 135 -16.24 -2.54 17.17
CA GLN A 135 -15.83 -3.92 17.08
C GLN A 135 -15.05 -4.17 15.79
N ASP A 136 -15.55 -3.67 14.66
CA ASP A 136 -14.87 -3.77 13.37
C ASP A 136 -13.53 -3.04 13.38
N LYS A 137 -13.44 -1.88 14.02
CA LYS A 137 -12.18 -1.17 14.20
C LYS A 137 -11.14 -2.01 14.96
N GLN A 138 -11.54 -2.75 15.99
CA GLN A 138 -10.64 -3.66 16.70
C GLN A 138 -10.18 -4.82 15.82
N VAL A 139 -11.08 -5.38 15.00
CA VAL A 139 -10.73 -6.40 14.01
C VAL A 139 -9.73 -5.84 12.99
N ALA A 140 -9.95 -4.61 12.52
CA ALA A 140 -9.07 -3.95 11.57
C ALA A 140 -7.65 -3.77 12.15
N TRP A 141 -7.56 -3.30 13.39
CA TRP A 141 -6.29 -3.19 14.11
C TRP A 141 -5.58 -4.53 14.33
N ALA A 142 -6.33 -5.57 14.70
CA ALA A 142 -5.76 -6.92 14.85
C ALA A 142 -5.18 -7.44 13.53
N LEU A 143 -5.78 -7.07 12.40
CA LEU A 143 -5.30 -7.44 11.09
C LEU A 143 -4.07 -6.61 10.67
N LEU A 144 -4.05 -5.29 10.90
CA LEU A 144 -2.86 -4.45 10.64
C LEU A 144 -1.63 -4.94 11.40
N LYS A 145 -1.80 -5.43 12.64
CA LYS A 145 -0.72 -6.03 13.44
C LYS A 145 -0.11 -7.30 12.84
N LYS A 146 -0.66 -7.84 11.74
CA LYS A 146 -0.07 -8.96 10.99
C LYS A 146 0.98 -8.50 9.97
N LEU A 147 1.08 -7.20 9.71
CA LEU A 147 2.18 -6.64 8.92
C LEU A 147 3.52 -6.82 9.66
N PRO A 148 4.65 -6.84 8.93
CA PRO A 148 5.98 -6.87 9.53
C PRO A 148 6.17 -5.76 10.58
N HIS A 149 6.83 -6.10 11.69
CA HIS A 149 7.19 -5.15 12.74
C HIS A 149 8.67 -4.81 12.61
N PHE A 150 8.99 -3.52 12.62
CA PHE A 150 10.33 -2.98 12.59
C PHE A 150 10.51 -2.15 13.86
N GLY A 151 11.69 -2.15 14.48
CA GLY A 151 11.94 -1.32 15.67
C GLY A 151 11.97 -2.02 17.02
N GLU A 152 11.78 -3.35 17.10
CA GLU A 152 12.17 -4.16 18.26
C GLU A 152 13.24 -5.19 17.88
N ARG A 153 14.46 -4.96 18.37
CA ARG A 153 15.47 -5.97 18.69
C ARG A 153 15.97 -5.71 20.10
#